data_AF-A0A7V2WYB6-F1
#
_entry.id   AF-A0A7V2WYB6-F1
#
_cell.length_a   1.000
_cell.length_b   1.000
_cell.length_c   1.000
_cell.angle_alpha   90.00
_cell.angle_beta   90.00
_cell.angle_gamma   90.00
#
_symmetry.space_group_name_H-M   'P 1'
#
loop_
_entity.id
_entity.type
_entity.pdbx_description
1 polymer ?
#
loop_
_entity_poly.entity_id
_entity_poly.type
_entity_poly.pdbx_seq_one_letter_code
_entity_poly.pdbx_strand_id
1 'polypeptide(L)'
;MHETGGNELRWEIGPEPAFRGLLLLCGVVLALGVLAEIVEVGLGYPSVYGLRPRFDLDGEGTLGAYVSALMLLAAAALLAVITVAERRDGRPRWPYWALLGLGFLWMSVDEAIALHELLNRPLREILGRPAFAAAWTVAGGLIAAVAALVAMPLLRSLDPRRARLFLLAGGIYVGGAVGIEYLGGMLIEGGLRDSWIWSVELVVEEGAEMGGVALFLYALLDHLRASGRILRISLASPTAAGAAPPTDPAALRLRGGRPRRLSGIGARAATRARRRRFARDPTDQPA
;
A
#
# COMPACT_ATOMS: atom_id res chain seq x y z
N MET A 1 -2.40 -34.66 33.43
CA MET A 1 -0.99 -34.45 33.04
C MET A 1 -1.01 -33.25 32.11
N HIS A 2 -0.43 -32.12 32.53
CA HIS A 2 -0.54 -30.82 31.86
C HIS A 2 0.10 -30.88 30.47
N GLU A 3 -0.71 -30.79 29.40
CA GLU A 3 -0.22 -30.39 28.09
C GLU A 3 -0.04 -28.87 28.10
N THR A 4 1.19 -28.43 27.93
CA THR A 4 1.56 -27.02 27.77
C THR A 4 1.10 -26.54 26.39
N GLY A 5 -0.17 -26.12 26.32
CA GLY A 5 -0.71 -25.39 25.17
C GLY A 5 -0.03 -24.03 25.07
N GLY A 6 0.87 -23.88 24.09
CA GLY A 6 1.38 -22.58 23.69
C GLY A 6 0.20 -21.68 23.31
N ASN A 7 0.06 -20.56 23.99
CA ASN A 7 -1.08 -19.66 23.87
C ASN A 7 -0.99 -18.87 22.55
N GLU A 8 -1.28 -19.52 21.41
CA GLU A 8 -1.35 -18.86 20.11
C GLU A 8 -2.64 -18.03 20.00
N LEU A 9 -2.52 -16.71 20.13
CA LEU A 9 -3.63 -15.80 19.83
C LEU A 9 -3.75 -15.67 18.31
N ARG A 10 -4.86 -16.15 17.75
CA ARG A 10 -5.17 -16.10 16.32
C ARG A 10 -6.37 -15.17 16.09
N TRP A 11 -6.18 -14.15 15.26
CA TRP A 11 -7.23 -13.20 14.88
C TRP A 11 -7.48 -13.28 13.38
N GLU A 12 -8.75 -13.41 12.99
CA GLU A 12 -9.18 -13.37 11.58
C GLU A 12 -9.70 -11.98 11.25
N ILE A 13 -9.20 -11.38 10.17
CA ILE A 13 -9.68 -10.06 9.72
C ILE A 13 -10.83 -10.27 8.74
N GLY A 14 -12.05 -10.00 9.20
CA GLY A 14 -13.25 -9.97 8.35
C GLY A 14 -13.42 -8.60 7.66
N PRO A 15 -14.04 -8.55 6.46
CA PRO A 15 -14.27 -7.31 5.74
C PRO A 15 -15.20 -6.36 6.50
N GLU A 16 -16.30 -6.84 7.08
CA GLU A 16 -17.28 -5.99 7.76
C GLU A 16 -16.74 -5.36 9.07
N PRO A 17 -16.08 -6.10 9.98
CA PRO A 17 -15.49 -5.50 11.17
C PRO A 17 -14.37 -4.52 10.84
N ALA A 18 -13.51 -4.83 9.86
CA ALA A 18 -12.45 -3.94 9.41
C ALA A 18 -13.04 -2.62 8.87
N PHE A 19 -14.06 -2.70 8.02
CA PHE A 19 -14.72 -1.51 7.47
C PHE A 19 -15.36 -0.64 8.54
N ARG A 20 -16.09 -1.23 9.50
CA ARG A 20 -16.68 -0.47 10.62
C ARG A 20 -15.63 0.19 11.51
N GLY A 21 -14.52 -0.51 11.79
CA GLY A 21 -13.41 0.05 12.54
C GLY A 21 -12.75 1.23 11.83
N LEU A 22 -12.54 1.11 10.51
CA LEU A 22 -12.03 2.20 9.69
C LEU A 22 -12.98 3.39 9.64
N LEU A 23 -14.29 3.18 9.44
CA LEU A 23 -15.27 4.27 9.46
C LEU A 23 -15.34 4.97 10.81
N LEU A 24 -15.23 4.23 11.92
CA LEU A 24 -15.16 4.82 13.25
C LEU A 24 -13.90 5.67 13.41
N LEU A 25 -12.75 5.15 12.98
CA LEU A 25 -11.49 5.88 13.01
C LEU A 25 -11.56 7.18 12.18
N CYS A 26 -12.05 7.09 10.93
CA CYS A 26 -12.23 8.25 10.06
C CYS A 26 -13.19 9.27 10.69
N GLY A 27 -14.32 8.81 11.25
CA GLY A 27 -15.28 9.68 11.92
C GLY A 27 -14.68 10.38 13.14
N VAL A 28 -13.82 9.72 13.91
CA VAL A 28 -13.09 10.33 15.03
C VAL A 28 -12.10 11.39 14.53
N VAL A 29 -11.31 11.07 13.49
CA VAL A 29 -10.36 12.01 12.89
C VAL A 29 -11.08 13.26 12.36
N LEU A 30 -12.13 13.09 11.57
CA LEU A 30 -12.94 14.20 11.04
C LEU A 30 -13.57 15.03 12.15
N ALA A 31 -14.11 14.39 13.20
CA ALA A 31 -14.69 15.11 14.33
C ALA A 31 -13.64 15.95 15.09
N LEU A 32 -12.41 15.45 15.22
CA LEU A 32 -11.31 16.21 15.80
C LEU A 32 -10.90 17.38 14.90
N GLY A 33 -10.86 17.19 13.59
CA GLY A 33 -10.59 18.25 12.62
C GLY A 33 -11.65 19.36 12.64
N VAL A 34 -12.94 18.99 12.59
CA VAL A 34 -14.06 19.94 12.73
C VAL A 34 -13.97 20.71 14.04
N LEU A 35 -13.64 20.04 15.15
CA LEU A 35 -13.48 20.71 16.44
C LEU A 35 -12.33 21.72 16.42
N ALA A 36 -11.20 21.37 15.80
CA ALA A 36 -10.07 22.29 15.62
C ALA A 36 -10.51 23.53 14.82
N GLU A 37 -11.29 23.33 13.77
CA GLU A 37 -11.77 24.39 12.89
C GLU A 37 -12.77 25.33 13.57
N ILE A 38 -13.70 24.78 14.37
CA ILE A 38 -14.64 25.58 15.19
C ILE A 38 -13.89 26.46 16.19
N VAL A 39 -12.81 25.95 16.78
CA VAL A 39 -12.00 26.71 17.74
C VAL A 39 -11.27 27.87 17.05
N GLU A 40 -10.82 27.69 15.81
CA GLU A 40 -10.12 28.73 15.06
C GLU A 40 -11.07 29.79 14.50
N VAL A 41 -12.03 29.37 13.65
CA VAL A 41 -12.95 30.28 12.94
C VAL A 41 -14.03 30.81 13.88
N GLY A 42 -14.54 29.97 14.77
CA GLY A 42 -15.68 30.31 15.64
C GLY A 42 -15.30 31.06 16.91
N LEU A 43 -14.12 30.79 17.48
CA LEU A 43 -13.68 31.41 18.75
C LEU A 43 -12.55 32.42 18.59
N GLY A 44 -11.98 32.57 17.38
CA GLY A 44 -10.95 33.57 17.08
C GLY A 44 -9.63 33.33 17.80
N TYR A 45 -9.34 32.07 18.17
CA TYR A 45 -8.05 31.68 18.75
C TYR A 45 -7.14 31.12 17.65
N PRO A 46 -6.19 31.90 17.12
CA PRO A 46 -5.33 31.48 16.00
C PRO A 46 -4.37 30.32 16.34
N SER A 47 -4.27 29.94 17.63
CA SER A 47 -3.53 28.75 18.05
C SER A 47 -3.95 28.37 19.47
N VAL A 48 -4.58 27.19 19.62
CA VAL A 48 -4.66 26.52 20.93
C VAL A 48 -3.40 25.68 21.10
N TYR A 49 -2.38 26.28 21.72
CA TYR A 49 -1.14 25.63 22.19
C TYR A 49 -0.35 24.83 21.13
N GLY A 50 -0.37 25.21 19.85
CA GLY A 50 0.39 24.53 18.79
C GLY A 50 -0.11 23.13 18.43
N LEU A 51 -1.37 22.79 18.77
CA LEU A 51 -2.04 21.56 18.33
C LEU A 51 -2.61 21.68 16.91
N ARG A 52 -2.76 22.91 16.39
CA ARG A 52 -3.27 23.23 15.04
C ARG A 52 -2.60 22.40 13.93
N PRO A 53 -1.27 22.41 13.73
CA PRO A 53 -0.66 21.68 12.61
C PRO A 53 -0.75 20.14 12.73
N ARG A 54 -1.30 19.61 13.84
CA ARG A 54 -1.44 18.17 14.06
C ARG A 54 -2.86 17.67 13.83
N PHE A 55 -3.85 18.55 13.81
CA PHE A 55 -5.26 18.23 13.59
C PHE A 55 -5.92 19.09 12.51
N ASP A 56 -5.15 20.01 11.92
CA ASP A 56 -5.51 20.68 10.68
C ASP A 56 -5.85 19.62 9.64
N LEU A 57 -7.00 19.77 9.00
CA LEU A 57 -7.40 18.87 7.92
C LEU A 57 -6.69 19.27 6.62
N ASP A 58 -6.34 20.55 6.45
CA ASP A 58 -5.63 21.11 5.28
C ASP A 58 -4.10 20.99 5.42
N GLY A 59 -3.60 20.45 6.54
CA GLY A 59 -2.19 20.51 6.91
C GLY A 59 -1.39 19.26 6.57
N GLU A 60 -0.17 19.47 6.06
CA GLU A 60 0.84 18.41 5.96
C GLU A 60 1.30 17.92 7.36
N GLY A 61 1.51 16.61 7.51
CA GLY A 61 2.02 16.04 8.77
C GLY A 61 1.01 16.01 9.92
N THR A 62 -0.28 16.06 9.59
CA THR A 62 -1.40 16.00 10.55
C THR A 62 -1.82 14.57 10.85
N LEU A 63 -2.69 14.39 11.84
CA LEU A 63 -3.29 13.11 12.16
C LEU A 63 -4.16 12.59 10.99
N GLY A 64 -4.84 13.50 10.27
CA GLY A 64 -5.61 13.18 9.06
C GLY A 64 -4.73 12.54 8.00
N ALA A 65 -3.73 13.30 7.52
CA ALA A 65 -2.77 12.84 6.53
C ALA A 65 -2.07 11.54 6.94
N TYR A 66 -1.66 11.41 8.21
CA TYR A 66 -1.03 10.17 8.69
C TYR A 66 -1.96 8.95 8.63
N VAL A 67 -3.22 9.11 9.05
CA VAL A 67 -4.21 8.01 8.99
C VAL A 67 -4.54 7.67 7.54
N SER A 68 -4.77 8.67 6.68
CA SER A 68 -5.00 8.49 5.23
C SER A 68 -3.83 7.76 4.56
N ALA A 69 -2.59 8.20 4.82
CA ALA A 69 -1.38 7.58 4.30
C ALA A 69 -1.26 6.11 4.74
N LEU A 70 -1.57 5.78 6.00
CA LEU A 70 -1.57 4.39 6.48
C LEU A 70 -2.68 3.54 5.86
N MET A 71 -3.86 4.11 5.62
CA MET A 71 -4.96 3.42 4.94
C MET A 71 -4.61 3.11 3.48
N LEU A 72 -3.99 4.05 2.77
CA LEU A 72 -3.46 3.86 1.42
C LEU A 72 -2.35 2.80 1.40
N LEU A 73 -1.44 2.80 2.38
CA LEU A 73 -0.41 1.78 2.54
C LEU A 73 -1.02 0.40 2.78
N ALA A 74 -2.06 0.31 3.62
CA ALA A 74 -2.77 -0.94 3.85
C ALA A 74 -3.44 -1.46 2.56
N ALA A 75 -3.99 -0.57 1.73
CA ALA A 75 -4.54 -0.93 0.43
C ALA A 75 -3.45 -1.44 -0.51
N ALA A 76 -2.31 -0.77 -0.57
CA ALA A 76 -1.13 -1.21 -1.33
C ALA A 76 -0.64 -2.60 -0.87
N ALA A 77 -0.59 -2.85 0.44
CA ALA A 77 -0.19 -4.15 1.01
C ALA A 77 -1.19 -5.26 0.64
N LEU A 78 -2.50 -5.01 0.74
CA LEU A 78 -3.52 -5.98 0.33
C LEU A 78 -3.47 -6.26 -1.17
N LEU A 79 -3.26 -5.23 -2.00
CA LEU A 79 -3.04 -5.38 -3.45
C LEU A 79 -1.80 -6.21 -3.76
N ALA A 80 -0.71 -6.05 -3.01
CA ALA A 80 0.48 -6.89 -3.14
C ALA A 80 0.19 -8.35 -2.78
N VAL A 81 -0.58 -8.60 -1.71
CA VAL A 81 -1.03 -9.96 -1.35
C VAL A 81 -1.88 -10.57 -2.46
N ILE A 82 -2.85 -9.83 -2.99
CA ILE A 82 -3.70 -10.27 -4.12
C ILE A 82 -2.85 -10.56 -5.35
N THR A 83 -1.90 -9.68 -5.67
CA THR A 83 -0.96 -9.85 -6.79
C THR A 83 -0.19 -11.16 -6.69
N VAL A 84 0.40 -11.46 -5.53
CA VAL A 84 1.14 -12.70 -5.30
C VAL A 84 0.22 -13.92 -5.43
N ALA A 85 -0.99 -13.84 -4.88
CA ALA A 85 -1.98 -14.90 -4.96
C ALA A 85 -2.41 -15.19 -6.41
N GLU A 86 -2.79 -14.16 -7.16
CA GLU A 86 -3.20 -14.25 -8.56
C GLU A 86 -2.08 -14.79 -9.45
N ARG A 87 -0.83 -14.36 -9.20
CA ARG A 87 0.34 -14.86 -9.92
C ARG A 87 0.60 -16.34 -9.65
N ARG A 88 0.46 -16.78 -8.39
CA ARG A 88 0.60 -18.21 -8.01
C ARG A 88 -0.48 -19.08 -8.64
N ASP A 89 -1.69 -18.55 -8.77
CA ASP A 89 -2.82 -19.22 -9.43
C ASP A 89 -2.72 -19.21 -10.97
N GLY A 90 -1.68 -18.59 -11.54
CA GLY A 90 -1.52 -18.47 -13.00
C GLY A 90 -2.55 -17.55 -13.66
N ARG A 91 -3.21 -16.67 -12.90
CA ARG A 91 -4.25 -15.78 -13.43
C ARG A 91 -3.62 -14.61 -14.20
N PRO A 92 -4.01 -14.33 -15.46
CA PRO A 92 -3.28 -13.40 -16.32
C PRO A 92 -3.50 -11.92 -15.99
N ARG A 93 -4.35 -11.60 -14.98
CA ARG A 93 -4.64 -10.23 -14.55
C ARG A 93 -3.78 -9.77 -13.37
N TRP A 94 -2.87 -10.61 -12.85
CA TRP A 94 -1.94 -10.23 -11.78
C TRP A 94 -1.14 -8.93 -12.04
N PRO A 95 -0.74 -8.54 -13.28
CA PRO A 95 0.01 -7.31 -13.48
C PRO A 95 -0.82 -6.04 -13.17
N TYR A 96 -2.13 -6.09 -13.38
CA TYR A 96 -3.02 -4.95 -13.09
C TYR A 96 -3.17 -4.75 -11.58
N TRP A 97 -3.23 -5.83 -10.80
CA TRP A 97 -3.19 -5.76 -9.34
C TRP A 97 -1.87 -5.17 -8.83
N ALA A 98 -0.75 -5.56 -9.45
CA ALA A 98 0.57 -5.02 -9.11
C ALA A 98 0.66 -3.53 -9.39
N LEU A 99 0.16 -3.10 -10.57
CA LEU A 99 0.14 -1.71 -10.98
C LEU A 99 -0.72 -0.85 -10.04
N LEU A 100 -1.91 -1.33 -9.67
CA LEU A 100 -2.73 -0.66 -8.67
C LEU A 100 -2.00 -0.58 -7.32
N GLY A 101 -1.34 -1.66 -6.89
CA GLY A 101 -0.59 -1.68 -5.63
C GLY A 101 0.53 -0.64 -5.61
N LEU A 102 1.27 -0.48 -6.72
CA LEU A 102 2.28 0.57 -6.87
C LEU A 102 1.66 1.97 -6.88
N GLY A 103 0.49 2.15 -7.51
CA GLY A 103 -0.25 3.42 -7.48
C GLY A 103 -0.65 3.82 -6.07
N PHE A 104 -1.27 2.90 -5.30
CA PHE A 104 -1.65 3.17 -3.91
C PHE A 104 -0.43 3.38 -2.99
N LEU A 105 0.69 2.71 -3.26
CA LEU A 105 1.94 2.96 -2.54
C LEU A 105 2.46 4.38 -2.82
N TRP A 106 2.42 4.81 -4.08
CA TRP A 106 2.79 6.18 -4.45
C TRP A 106 1.88 7.19 -3.77
N MET A 107 0.55 6.97 -3.81
CA MET A 107 -0.42 7.83 -3.13
C MET A 107 -0.19 7.89 -1.62
N SER A 108 0.17 6.77 -0.98
CA SER A 108 0.51 6.76 0.45
C SER A 108 1.74 7.61 0.78
N VAL A 109 2.75 7.60 -0.09
CA VAL A 109 3.92 8.47 0.06
C VAL A 109 3.54 9.92 -0.17
N ASP A 110 2.82 10.19 -1.26
CA ASP A 110 2.33 11.52 -1.62
C ASP A 110 1.53 12.14 -0.47
N GLU A 111 0.56 11.43 0.08
CA GLU A 111 -0.24 11.85 1.24
C GLU A 111 0.62 12.21 2.47
N ALA A 112 1.70 11.47 2.70
CA ALA A 112 2.55 11.68 3.87
C ALA A 112 3.47 12.91 3.75
N ILE A 113 3.79 13.35 2.52
CA ILE A 113 4.79 14.41 2.26
C ILE A 113 4.38 15.42 1.17
N ALA A 114 3.10 15.44 0.81
CA ALA A 114 2.44 16.34 -0.14
C ALA A 114 3.21 16.60 -1.45
N LEU A 115 3.62 15.55 -2.17
CA LEU A 115 4.37 15.73 -3.42
C LEU A 115 3.54 16.41 -4.51
N HIS A 116 2.23 16.17 -4.56
CA HIS A 116 1.33 16.76 -5.53
C HIS A 116 1.24 18.29 -5.39
N GLU A 117 1.43 18.84 -4.19
CA GLU A 117 1.45 20.28 -3.97
C GLU A 117 2.58 20.98 -4.75
N LEU A 118 3.70 20.28 -4.97
CA LEU A 118 4.81 20.78 -5.78
C LEU A 118 4.40 21.03 -7.24
N LEU A 119 3.35 20.37 -7.72
CA LEU A 119 2.80 20.56 -9.07
C LEU A 119 1.96 21.83 -9.18
N ASN A 120 1.45 22.37 -8.07
CA ASN A 120 0.58 23.54 -8.10
C ASN A 120 1.25 24.73 -8.76
N ARG A 121 2.48 25.07 -8.37
CA ARG A 121 3.22 26.22 -8.92
C ARG A 121 3.42 26.14 -10.45
N PRO A 122 4.06 25.10 -11.01
CA PRO A 122 4.27 25.02 -12.46
C PRO A 122 2.94 24.95 -13.22
N LEU A 123 1.91 24.29 -12.69
CA LEU A 123 0.61 24.21 -13.36
C LEU A 123 -0.13 25.54 -13.35
N ARG A 124 -0.06 26.34 -12.28
CA ARG A 124 -0.60 27.70 -12.28
C ARG A 124 0.00 28.57 -13.39
N GLU A 125 1.32 28.47 -13.61
CA GLU A 125 2.03 29.20 -14.67
C GLU A 125 1.57 28.75 -16.06
N ILE A 126 1.46 27.44 -16.29
CA ILE A 126 1.00 26.87 -17.58
C ILE A 126 -0.47 27.21 -17.86
N LEU A 127 -1.32 27.15 -16.83
CA LEU A 127 -2.76 27.41 -16.94
C LEU A 127 -3.10 28.90 -16.99
N GLY A 128 -2.13 29.79 -16.72
CA GLY A 128 -2.36 31.23 -16.61
C GLY A 128 -3.27 31.62 -15.45
N ARG A 129 -3.30 30.82 -14.38
CA ARG A 129 -4.13 31.03 -13.17
C ARG A 129 -3.26 31.15 -11.92
N PRO A 130 -2.55 32.27 -11.71
CA PRO A 130 -1.58 32.42 -10.63
C PRO A 130 -2.18 32.39 -9.22
N ALA A 131 -3.49 32.59 -9.08
CA ALA A 131 -4.21 32.57 -7.80
C ALA A 131 -4.92 31.23 -7.52
N PHE A 132 -4.91 30.27 -8.45
CA PHE A 132 -5.62 29.01 -8.28
C PHE A 132 -4.83 28.03 -7.40
N ALA A 133 -5.29 27.82 -6.16
CA ALA A 133 -4.57 27.04 -5.16
C ALA A 133 -4.40 25.56 -5.56
N ALA A 134 -5.46 24.94 -6.07
CA ALA A 134 -5.55 23.51 -6.38
C ALA A 134 -5.21 23.19 -7.85
N ALA A 135 -4.18 23.81 -8.43
CA ALA A 135 -3.82 23.61 -9.84
C ALA A 135 -3.41 22.17 -10.19
N TRP A 136 -2.88 21.42 -9.23
CA TRP A 136 -2.47 20.03 -9.40
C TRP A 136 -3.64 19.10 -9.76
N THR A 137 -4.85 19.40 -9.30
CA THR A 137 -6.07 18.61 -9.56
C THR A 137 -6.32 18.40 -11.06
N VAL A 138 -5.87 19.31 -11.93
CA VAL A 138 -5.94 19.13 -13.39
C VAL A 138 -5.07 17.95 -13.85
N ALA A 139 -3.84 17.85 -13.34
CA ALA A 139 -2.95 16.72 -13.60
C ALA A 139 -3.44 15.45 -12.90
N GLY A 140 -3.89 15.57 -11.65
CA GLY A 140 -4.49 14.48 -10.86
C GLY A 140 -5.68 13.84 -11.58
N GLY A 141 -6.61 14.65 -12.10
CA GLY A 141 -7.77 14.19 -12.87
C GLY A 141 -7.39 13.45 -14.16
N LEU A 142 -6.36 13.92 -14.87
CA LEU A 142 -5.84 13.21 -16.05
C LEU A 142 -5.22 11.86 -15.67
N ILE A 143 -4.41 11.82 -14.62
CA ILE A 143 -3.80 10.59 -14.11
C ILE A 143 -4.90 9.61 -13.66
N ALA A 144 -5.90 10.07 -12.94
CA ALA A 144 -7.04 9.26 -12.50
C ALA A 144 -7.84 8.69 -13.68
N ALA A 145 -8.08 9.50 -14.72
CA ALA A 145 -8.75 9.03 -15.94
C ALA A 145 -7.94 7.93 -16.65
N VAL A 146 -6.63 8.10 -16.79
CA VAL A 146 -5.74 7.08 -17.36
C VAL A 146 -5.74 5.82 -16.49
N ALA A 147 -5.62 5.97 -15.17
CA ALA A 147 -5.67 4.85 -14.23
C ALA A 147 -6.99 4.07 -14.34
N ALA A 148 -8.13 4.75 -14.45
CA ALA A 148 -9.43 4.11 -14.64
C ALA A 148 -9.50 3.32 -15.96
N LEU A 149 -8.97 3.88 -17.05
CA LEU A 149 -8.90 3.19 -18.35
C LEU A 149 -8.00 1.95 -18.28
N VAL A 150 -6.84 2.06 -17.63
CA VAL A 150 -5.89 0.95 -17.44
C VAL A 150 -6.46 -0.12 -16.51
N ALA A 151 -7.25 0.26 -15.50
CA ALA A 151 -7.91 -0.68 -14.59
C ALA A 151 -9.13 -1.37 -15.23
N MET A 152 -9.66 -0.87 -16.34
CA MET A 152 -10.89 -1.37 -16.95
C MET A 152 -10.85 -2.87 -17.32
N PRO A 153 -9.78 -3.45 -17.89
CA PRO A 153 -9.69 -4.90 -18.13
C PRO A 153 -9.75 -5.71 -16.83
N LEU A 154 -9.18 -5.19 -15.73
CA LEU A 154 -9.27 -5.80 -14.41
C LEU A 154 -10.71 -5.74 -13.90
N LEU A 155 -11.34 -4.55 -13.91
CA LEU A 155 -12.70 -4.34 -13.43
C LEU A 155 -13.72 -5.24 -14.14
N ARG A 156 -13.58 -5.40 -15.47
CA ARG A 156 -14.43 -6.31 -16.26
C ARG A 156 -14.22 -7.79 -15.95
N SER A 157 -13.10 -8.16 -15.35
CA SER A 157 -12.81 -9.54 -14.95
C SER A 157 -13.35 -9.90 -13.57
N LEU A 158 -13.72 -8.90 -12.76
CA LEU A 158 -14.35 -9.10 -11.46
C LEU A 158 -15.83 -9.45 -11.63
N ASP A 159 -16.42 -10.06 -10.59
CA ASP A 159 -17.87 -10.17 -10.52
C ASP A 159 -18.53 -8.78 -10.40
N PRO A 160 -19.80 -8.63 -10.81
CA PRO A 160 -20.46 -7.32 -10.84
C PRO A 160 -20.59 -6.64 -9.47
N ARG A 161 -20.60 -7.38 -8.36
CA ARG A 161 -20.66 -6.77 -7.02
C ARG A 161 -19.33 -6.10 -6.68
N ARG A 162 -18.20 -6.80 -6.86
CA ARG A 162 -16.87 -6.24 -6.56
C ARG A 162 -16.47 -5.14 -7.53
N ALA A 163 -16.78 -5.30 -8.82
CA ALA A 163 -16.56 -4.22 -9.80
C ALA A 163 -17.25 -2.92 -9.38
N ARG A 164 -18.51 -2.98 -8.91
CA ARG A 164 -19.25 -1.81 -8.41
C ARG A 164 -18.64 -1.23 -7.14
N LEU A 165 -18.17 -2.06 -6.21
CA LEU A 165 -17.49 -1.58 -5.00
C LEU A 165 -16.19 -0.83 -5.34
N PHE A 166 -15.40 -1.35 -6.29
CA PHE A 166 -14.18 -0.68 -6.76
C PHE A 166 -14.48 0.65 -7.44
N LEU A 167 -15.48 0.67 -8.32
CA LEU A 167 -15.90 1.89 -9.01
C LEU A 167 -16.45 2.94 -8.04
N LEU A 168 -17.25 2.52 -7.06
CA LEU A 168 -17.80 3.42 -6.05
C LEU A 168 -16.69 3.97 -5.16
N ALA A 169 -15.78 3.12 -4.68
CA ALA A 169 -14.65 3.55 -3.86
C ALA A 169 -13.73 4.53 -4.60
N GLY A 170 -13.36 4.20 -5.85
CA GLY A 170 -12.55 5.07 -6.68
C GLY A 170 -13.27 6.38 -7.04
N GLY A 171 -14.57 6.33 -7.31
CA GLY A 171 -15.36 7.52 -7.60
C GLY A 171 -15.52 8.47 -6.41
N ILE A 172 -15.68 7.93 -5.20
CA ILE A 172 -15.71 8.74 -3.97
C ILE A 172 -14.34 9.36 -3.72
N TYR A 173 -13.26 8.57 -3.76
CA TYR A 173 -11.91 9.06 -3.51
C TYR A 173 -11.49 10.14 -4.51
N VAL A 174 -11.58 9.84 -5.82
CA VAL A 174 -11.22 10.81 -6.89
C VAL A 174 -12.18 12.01 -6.88
N GLY A 175 -13.44 11.80 -6.48
CA GLY A 175 -14.40 12.88 -6.30
C GLY A 175 -13.96 13.88 -5.23
N GLY A 176 -13.41 13.40 -4.10
CA GLY A 176 -12.74 14.22 -3.08
C GLY A 176 -11.49 14.90 -3.64
N ALA A 177 -10.45 14.10 -3.86
CA ALA A 177 -9.08 14.52 -4.21
C ALA A 177 -8.92 15.33 -5.51
N VAL A 178 -9.94 15.38 -6.36
CA VAL A 178 -9.89 16.15 -7.60
C VAL A 178 -11.10 17.04 -7.73
N GLY A 179 -12.29 16.50 -7.48
CA GLY A 179 -13.53 17.24 -7.67
C GLY A 179 -13.74 18.32 -6.61
N ILE A 180 -13.69 17.91 -5.34
CA ILE A 180 -13.97 18.80 -4.21
C ILE A 180 -12.81 19.77 -4.03
N GLU A 181 -11.56 19.31 -4.02
CA GLU A 181 -10.41 20.19 -3.86
C GLU A 181 -10.30 21.25 -4.99
N TYR A 182 -10.72 20.91 -6.22
CA TYR A 182 -10.80 21.91 -7.30
C TYR A 182 -11.78 23.04 -6.93
N LEU A 183 -12.92 22.71 -6.31
CA LEU A 183 -13.86 23.68 -5.79
C LEU A 183 -13.26 24.47 -4.62
N GLY A 184 -12.56 23.81 -3.68
CA GLY A 184 -11.78 24.48 -2.63
C GLY A 184 -10.80 25.51 -3.18
N GLY A 185 -10.07 25.15 -4.23
CA GLY A 185 -9.18 26.07 -4.95
C GLY A 185 -9.91 27.27 -5.57
N MET A 186 -11.14 27.10 -6.06
CA MET A 186 -11.98 28.21 -6.54
C MET A 186 -12.49 29.10 -5.41
N LEU A 187 -12.83 28.51 -4.26
CA LEU A 187 -13.22 29.27 -3.06
C LEU A 187 -12.05 30.14 -2.57
N ILE A 188 -10.83 29.58 -2.52
CA ILE A 188 -9.62 30.31 -2.13
C ILE A 188 -9.34 31.46 -3.11
N GLU A 189 -9.41 31.20 -4.42
CA GLU A 189 -9.22 32.25 -5.45
C GLU A 189 -10.28 33.37 -5.33
N GLY A 190 -11.50 33.02 -4.90
CA GLY A 190 -12.58 33.95 -4.59
C GLY A 190 -12.46 34.68 -3.25
N GLY A 191 -11.40 34.44 -2.47
CA GLY A 191 -11.17 35.08 -1.17
C GLY A 191 -11.96 34.47 -0.01
N LEU A 192 -12.40 33.21 -0.13
CA LEU A 192 -13.23 32.51 0.86
C LEU A 192 -12.44 31.53 1.74
N ARG A 193 -11.10 31.59 1.75
CA ARG A 193 -10.26 30.65 2.51
C ARG A 193 -10.63 30.55 3.99
N ASP A 194 -10.91 31.67 4.65
CA ASP A 194 -11.20 31.67 6.10
C ASP A 194 -12.72 31.66 6.40
N SER A 195 -13.52 31.09 5.48
CA SER A 195 -14.97 31.10 5.58
C SER A 195 -15.54 29.74 5.97
N TRP A 196 -16.72 29.74 6.59
CA TRP A 196 -17.43 28.50 6.95
C TRP A 196 -17.70 27.59 5.75
N ILE A 197 -17.84 28.16 4.54
CA ILE A 197 -18.07 27.36 3.33
C ILE A 197 -16.82 26.60 2.90
N TRP A 198 -15.63 27.19 3.10
CA TRP A 198 -14.36 26.50 2.90
C TRP A 198 -14.15 25.42 3.96
N SER A 199 -14.42 25.71 5.24
CA SER A 199 -14.33 24.68 6.30
C SER A 199 -15.26 23.48 6.06
N VAL A 200 -16.48 23.70 5.53
CA VAL A 200 -17.40 22.60 5.16
C VAL A 200 -16.85 21.80 4.00
N GLU A 201 -16.29 22.48 3.00
CA GLU A 201 -15.72 21.86 1.82
C GLU A 201 -14.53 20.96 2.19
N LEU A 202 -13.58 21.46 2.99
CA LEU A 202 -12.46 20.69 3.54
C LEU A 202 -12.89 19.41 4.26
N VAL A 203 -13.92 19.48 5.11
CA VAL A 203 -14.44 18.30 5.83
C VAL A 203 -15.08 17.29 4.87
N VAL A 204 -15.73 17.77 3.82
CA VAL A 204 -16.36 16.92 2.80
C VAL A 204 -15.30 16.27 1.91
N GLU A 205 -14.24 17.00 1.58
CA GLU A 205 -13.07 16.50 0.84
C GLU A 205 -12.41 15.33 1.58
N GLU A 206 -11.89 15.61 2.78
CA GLU A 206 -11.24 14.62 3.65
C GLU A 206 -12.13 13.42 3.93
N GLY A 207 -13.42 13.68 4.20
CA GLY A 207 -14.39 12.62 4.44
C GLY A 207 -14.64 11.73 3.24
N ALA A 208 -14.65 12.32 2.03
CA ALA A 208 -14.75 11.56 0.79
C ALA A 208 -13.48 10.73 0.56
N GLU A 209 -12.29 11.30 0.73
CA GLU A 209 -11.04 10.59 0.56
C GLU A 209 -10.92 9.38 1.50
N MET A 210 -11.01 9.60 2.80
CA MET A 210 -10.93 8.54 3.80
C MET A 210 -12.04 7.49 3.60
N GLY A 211 -13.26 7.94 3.31
CA GLY A 211 -14.41 7.07 3.03
C GLY A 211 -14.23 6.19 1.79
N GLY A 212 -13.66 6.77 0.73
CA GLY A 212 -13.31 6.08 -0.51
C GLY A 212 -12.27 4.98 -0.26
N VAL A 213 -11.18 5.29 0.46
CA VAL A 213 -10.14 4.29 0.80
C VAL A 213 -10.69 3.21 1.74
N ALA A 214 -11.52 3.57 2.72
CA ALA A 214 -12.16 2.60 3.61
C ALA A 214 -13.03 1.60 2.83
N LEU A 215 -13.84 2.09 1.88
CA LEU A 215 -14.65 1.24 1.01
C LEU A 215 -13.79 0.37 0.09
N PHE A 216 -12.66 0.90 -0.40
CA PHE A 216 -11.72 0.13 -1.21
C PHE A 216 -11.09 -1.01 -0.42
N LEU A 217 -10.64 -0.75 0.82
CA LEU A 217 -10.12 -1.77 1.73
C LEU A 217 -11.15 -2.87 2.00
N TYR A 218 -12.42 -2.50 2.21
CA TYR A 218 -13.52 -3.45 2.31
C TYR A 218 -13.62 -4.32 1.05
N ALA A 219 -13.57 -3.71 -0.13
CA ALA A 219 -13.68 -4.42 -1.41
C ALA A 219 -12.51 -5.39 -1.65
N LEU A 220 -11.28 -5.03 -1.25
CA LEU A 220 -10.11 -5.90 -1.33
C LEU A 220 -10.22 -7.10 -0.39
N LEU A 221 -10.69 -6.89 0.85
CA LEU A 221 -10.92 -7.97 1.81
C LEU A 221 -12.06 -8.90 1.37
N ASP A 222 -13.16 -8.35 0.82
CA ASP A 222 -14.25 -9.14 0.23
C ASP A 222 -13.75 -9.99 -0.95
N HIS A 223 -12.89 -9.43 -1.80
CA HIS A 223 -12.27 -10.15 -2.92
C HIS A 223 -11.39 -11.33 -2.46
N LEU A 224 -10.55 -11.12 -1.44
CA LEU A 224 -9.74 -12.19 -0.85
C LEU A 224 -10.62 -13.29 -0.25
N ARG A 225 -11.63 -12.92 0.54
CA ARG A 225 -12.55 -13.85 1.18
C ARG A 225 -13.30 -14.69 0.15
N ALA A 226 -13.78 -14.06 -0.93
CA ALA A 226 -14.48 -14.75 -2.01
C ALA A 226 -13.57 -15.71 -2.80
N SER A 227 -12.26 -15.49 -2.77
CA SER A 227 -11.27 -16.40 -3.34
C SER A 227 -10.87 -17.54 -2.38
N GLY A 228 -11.60 -17.70 -1.27
CA GLY A 228 -11.30 -18.70 -0.24
C GLY A 228 -10.08 -18.36 0.62
N ARG A 229 -9.61 -17.11 0.59
CA ARG A 229 -8.42 -16.66 1.32
C ARG A 229 -8.84 -15.85 2.54
N ILE A 230 -8.34 -16.24 3.71
CA ILE A 230 -8.60 -15.57 4.98
C ILE A 230 -7.28 -14.98 5.47
N LEU A 231 -7.30 -13.70 5.82
CA LEU A 231 -6.15 -13.05 6.44
C LEU A 231 -6.15 -13.37 7.94
N ARG A 232 -5.09 -14.02 8.41
CA ARG A 232 -4.89 -14.38 9.81
C ARG A 232 -3.64 -13.70 10.35
N ILE A 233 -3.81 -13.00 11.46
CA ILE A 233 -2.68 -12.50 12.27
C ILE A 233 -2.45 -13.51 13.38
N SER A 234 -1.23 -14.05 13.45
CA SER A 234 -0.77 -14.94 14.51
C SER A 234 0.44 -14.30 15.18
N LEU A 235 0.36 -14.14 16.50
CA LEU A 235 1.51 -13.78 17.32
C LEU A 235 2.10 -15.07 17.89
N ALA A 236 3.19 -15.55 17.30
CA ALA A 236 3.94 -16.67 17.86
C ALA A 236 4.88 -16.15 18.95
N SER A 237 4.78 -16.67 20.17
CA SER A 237 5.80 -16.43 21.19
C SER A 237 7.13 -17.02 20.73
N PRO A 238 8.24 -16.25 20.77
CA PRO A 238 9.56 -16.79 20.48
C PRO A 238 10.01 -17.67 21.64
N THR A 239 9.47 -18.89 21.77
CA THR A 239 9.91 -19.85 22.79
C THR A 239 9.58 -21.28 22.38
N ALA A 240 10.26 -21.76 21.34
CA ALA A 240 10.46 -23.20 21.10
C ALA A 240 11.60 -23.53 20.11
N ALA A 241 12.48 -22.58 19.77
CA ALA A 241 13.60 -22.82 18.85
C ALA A 241 14.94 -23.12 19.55
N GLY A 242 14.93 -23.53 20.83
CA GLY A 242 16.15 -23.64 21.65
C GLY A 242 16.23 -24.79 22.66
N ALA A 243 15.32 -25.76 22.63
CA ALA A 243 15.50 -26.99 23.41
C ALA A 243 16.20 -28.04 22.53
N ALA A 244 17.54 -28.04 22.57
CA ALA A 244 18.31 -29.19 22.12
C ALA A 244 17.79 -30.45 22.83
N PRO A 245 17.64 -31.60 22.15
CA PRO A 245 17.27 -32.83 22.83
C PRO A 245 18.30 -33.13 23.93
N PRO A 246 17.89 -33.66 25.10
CA PRO A 246 18.85 -34.04 26.14
C PRO A 246 19.82 -35.04 25.54
N THR A 247 21.09 -34.64 25.46
CA THR A 247 22.18 -35.55 25.10
C THR A 247 22.29 -36.58 26.22
N ASP A 248 21.92 -37.82 25.93
CA ASP A 248 22.15 -38.98 26.79
C ASP A 248 23.67 -39.13 27.03
N PRO A 249 24.16 -39.03 28.30
CA PRO A 249 25.58 -39.17 28.61
C PRO A 249 26.09 -40.62 28.49
N ALA A 250 25.28 -41.60 28.09
CA ALA A 250 25.70 -43.00 28.00
C ALA A 250 26.37 -43.41 26.67
N ALA A 251 26.35 -42.58 25.61
CA ALA A 251 26.82 -43.01 24.28
C ALA A 251 28.34 -42.87 24.01
N LEU A 252 29.14 -42.49 25.00
CA LEU A 252 30.59 -42.30 24.83
C LEU A 252 31.43 -43.46 25.40
N ARG A 253 31.21 -44.71 24.97
CA ARG A 253 32.20 -45.79 25.15
C ARG A 253 32.24 -46.75 23.96
N LEU A 254 33.49 -47.07 23.56
CA LEU A 254 33.97 -48.16 22.70
C LEU A 254 34.12 -47.88 21.19
N ARG A 255 35.31 -47.37 20.82
CA ARG A 255 36.10 -48.00 19.75
C ARG A 255 37.59 -47.63 19.84
N GLY A 256 38.33 -48.39 20.63
CA GLY A 256 39.78 -48.54 20.51
C GLY A 256 40.09 -49.85 19.79
N GLY A 257 40.92 -49.84 18.75
CA GLY A 257 41.29 -51.06 18.02
C GLY A 257 42.22 -50.91 16.81
N ARG A 258 43.48 -50.52 17.08
CA ARG A 258 44.77 -50.77 16.39
C ARG A 258 45.00 -50.51 14.87
N PRO A 259 46.22 -50.07 14.47
CA PRO A 259 46.62 -49.85 13.08
C PRO A 259 47.37 -51.05 12.46
N ARG A 260 47.30 -51.20 11.12
CA ARG A 260 48.23 -52.04 10.34
C ARG A 260 48.72 -51.32 9.08
N ARG A 261 50.03 -51.44 8.83
CA ARG A 261 50.87 -50.73 7.85
C ARG A 261 50.79 -51.30 6.42
N LEU A 262 50.87 -50.36 5.46
CA LEU A 262 51.65 -50.27 4.20
C LEU A 262 51.94 -51.50 3.32
N SER A 263 51.58 -51.36 2.04
CA SER A 263 52.39 -51.50 0.78
C SER A 263 51.36 -51.66 -0.36
N GLY A 264 51.38 -51.00 -1.51
CA GLY A 264 52.44 -50.63 -2.46
C GLY A 264 51.99 -51.13 -3.84
N ILE A 265 52.42 -50.48 -4.94
CA ILE A 265 52.12 -50.78 -6.38
C ILE A 265 50.82 -50.12 -6.88
N GLY A 266 50.73 -49.34 -7.95
CA GLY A 266 51.64 -48.83 -8.99
C GLY A 266 50.77 -48.04 -10.00
N ALA A 267 51.07 -46.76 -10.23
CA ALA A 267 51.55 -46.20 -11.51
C ALA A 267 50.56 -46.01 -12.68
N ARG A 268 50.77 -44.86 -13.38
CA ARG A 268 50.23 -44.35 -14.68
C ARG A 268 49.04 -43.38 -14.52
N ALA A 269 49.13 -42.04 -14.66
CA ALA A 269 49.86 -41.11 -15.55
C ALA A 269 49.36 -41.06 -17.02
N ALA A 270 48.67 -39.97 -17.37
CA ALA A 270 48.68 -39.22 -18.65
C ALA A 270 47.48 -38.22 -18.65
N THR A 271 47.63 -36.92 -18.43
CA THR A 271 48.12 -35.88 -19.38
C THR A 271 47.31 -35.83 -20.68
N ARG A 272 46.50 -34.78 -20.92
CA ARG A 272 46.86 -33.63 -21.77
C ARG A 272 45.67 -32.69 -22.02
N ALA A 273 45.95 -31.41 -21.84
CA ALA A 273 45.14 -30.27 -22.25
C ALA A 273 45.22 -29.98 -23.76
N ARG A 274 44.52 -28.90 -24.15
CA ARG A 274 44.57 -28.11 -25.42
C ARG A 274 43.62 -28.55 -26.52
N ARG A 275 43.10 -27.67 -27.37
CA ARG A 275 42.81 -26.21 -27.40
C ARG A 275 42.21 -25.97 -28.80
N ARG A 276 41.30 -25.00 -28.90
CA ARG A 276 41.16 -23.98 -29.97
C ARG A 276 40.66 -24.36 -31.39
N ARG A 277 39.60 -23.60 -31.76
CA ARG A 277 39.41 -22.71 -32.93
C ARG A 277 39.31 -23.34 -34.33
N PHE A 278 38.31 -22.88 -35.09
CA PHE A 278 38.38 -22.04 -36.33
C PHE A 278 36.91 -21.66 -36.70
N ALA A 279 36.52 -20.37 -36.70
CA ALA A 279 36.40 -19.39 -37.82
C ALA A 279 35.21 -19.68 -38.78
N ARG A 280 34.21 -18.78 -38.94
CA ARG A 280 34.05 -17.69 -39.96
C ARG A 280 34.30 -18.20 -41.41
N ASP A 281 33.47 -17.96 -42.43
CA ASP A 281 32.83 -16.69 -42.86
C ASP A 281 31.71 -16.96 -43.94
N PRO A 282 30.96 -15.93 -44.40
CA PRO A 282 29.78 -15.99 -45.27
C PRO A 282 30.07 -15.59 -46.74
N THR A 283 29.19 -15.99 -47.67
CA THR A 283 28.83 -15.38 -48.98
C THR A 283 27.72 -16.31 -49.56
N ASP A 284 26.64 -15.90 -50.24
CA ASP A 284 26.57 -15.15 -51.50
C ASP A 284 25.13 -14.63 -51.75
N GLN A 285 25.03 -13.39 -52.24
CA GLN A 285 24.04 -12.90 -53.22
C GLN A 285 24.83 -12.68 -54.52
N PRO A 286 24.26 -12.84 -55.74
CA PRO A 286 23.34 -11.81 -56.27
C PRO A 286 22.30 -12.26 -57.32
N ALA A 287 21.21 -11.50 -57.44
CA ALA A 287 20.56 -11.00 -58.67
C ALA A 287 19.38 -10.10 -58.29
#